data_AF-A0A7C9EWH5-F1
#
_entry.id   AF-A0A7C9EWH5-F1
#
_cell.length_a   1.000
_cell.length_b   1.000
_cell.length_c   1.000
_cell.angle_alpha   90.00
_cell.angle_beta   90.00
_cell.angle_gamma   90.00
#
_symmetry.space_group_name_H-M   'P 1'
#
loop_
_entity.id
_entity.type
_entity.pdbx_description
1 polymer ?
#
loop_
_entity_poly.entity_id
_entity_poly.type
_entity_poly.pdbx_seq_one_letter_code
_entity_poly.pdbx_strand_id
1 'polypeptide(L)'
;LFRSVGVHFERYNQGVLGPVTLNGVKEGKRDLSWWNWSYKTGLNGESISLYTEAGSSAAKWGAVVPKQPLRWYRAYFNAPQGNDPLALDMGSMGKGMMWINGQSIGRHWPANLGK
;
A
#
# COMPACT_ATOMS: atom_id res chain seq x y z
N LEU A 1 -0.40 -12.08 -4.02
CA LEU A 1 1.03 -12.36 -4.27
C LEU A 1 1.27 -12.24 -5.77
N PHE A 2 2.49 -11.88 -6.19
CA PHE A 2 2.93 -12.13 -7.56
C PHE A 2 3.41 -13.58 -7.63
N ARG A 3 3.04 -14.29 -8.70
CA ARG A 3 3.50 -15.66 -8.92
C ARG A 3 4.86 -15.58 -9.59
N SER A 4 5.85 -16.27 -9.04
CA SER A 4 7.23 -16.26 -9.56
C SER A 4 7.68 -17.62 -10.14
N VAL A 5 6.81 -18.63 -10.09
CA VAL A 5 7.08 -20.00 -10.52
C VAL A 5 5.84 -20.60 -11.18
N GLY A 6 6.04 -21.34 -12.27
CA GLY A 6 5.01 -22.08 -13.01
C GLY A 6 5.12 -21.88 -14.52
N VAL A 7 4.58 -22.80 -15.34
CA VAL A 7 4.52 -22.59 -16.79
C VAL A 7 3.60 -21.40 -17.09
N HIS A 8 4.09 -20.44 -17.88
CA HIS A 8 3.38 -19.22 -18.25
C HIS A 8 2.89 -18.36 -17.08
N PHE A 9 3.64 -18.31 -15.96
CA PHE A 9 3.23 -17.55 -14.78
C PHE A 9 3.07 -16.05 -15.04
N GLU A 10 3.75 -15.52 -16.05
CA GLU A 10 3.65 -14.15 -16.52
C GLU A 10 2.26 -13.80 -17.09
N ARG A 11 1.46 -14.79 -17.49
CA ARG A 11 0.12 -14.61 -18.07
C ARG A 11 -1.01 -14.57 -17.03
N TYR A 12 -0.71 -14.77 -15.75
CA TYR A 12 -1.75 -14.73 -14.73
C TYR A 12 -2.29 -13.31 -14.55
N ASN A 13 -3.59 -13.16 -14.77
CA ASN A 13 -4.26 -11.88 -14.65
C ASN A 13 -4.31 -11.40 -13.19
N GLN A 14 -4.23 -10.08 -13.02
CA GLN A 14 -4.33 -9.41 -11.72
C GLN A 14 -5.30 -8.23 -11.83
N GLY A 15 -5.99 -7.93 -10.73
CA GLY A 15 -6.95 -6.82 -10.65
C GLY A 15 -8.40 -7.28 -10.70
N VAL A 16 -9.31 -6.34 -10.95
CA VAL A 16 -10.75 -6.59 -11.03
C VAL A 16 -11.11 -6.89 -12.49
N LEU A 17 -11.33 -8.16 -12.81
CA LEU A 17 -11.59 -8.64 -14.18
C LEU A 17 -13.08 -8.89 -14.46
N GLY A 18 -13.93 -8.66 -13.46
CA GLY A 18 -15.35 -8.93 -13.51
C GLY A 18 -15.72 -10.40 -13.30
N PRO A 19 -17.04 -10.69 -13.25
CA PRO A 19 -18.12 -9.70 -13.34
C PRO A 19 -18.21 -8.83 -12.06
N VAL A 20 -18.60 -7.56 -12.22
CA VAL A 20 -18.87 -6.64 -11.09
C VAL A 20 -20.37 -6.40 -11.03
N THR A 21 -21.03 -6.91 -9.99
CA THR A 21 -22.50 -6.86 -9.88
C THR A 21 -22.95 -6.22 -8.59
N LEU A 22 -24.06 -5.47 -8.65
CA LEU A 22 -24.72 -4.83 -7.52
C LEU A 22 -26.14 -5.38 -7.40
N ASN A 23 -26.45 -5.98 -6.25
CA ASN A 23 -27.78 -6.52 -5.93
C ASN A 23 -28.56 -5.56 -5.02
N GLY A 24 -29.89 -5.73 -4.95
CA GLY A 24 -30.74 -4.93 -4.07
C GLY A 24 -31.08 -3.53 -4.61
N VAL A 25 -30.86 -3.31 -5.90
CA VAL A 25 -31.35 -2.13 -6.62
C VAL A 25 -32.82 -2.32 -7.02
N LYS A 26 -33.51 -1.25 -7.43
CA LYS A 26 -34.91 -1.32 -7.88
C LYS A 26 -35.14 -2.38 -8.97
N GLU A 27 -34.18 -2.57 -9.88
CA GLU A 27 -34.24 -3.57 -10.94
C GLU A 27 -33.77 -4.98 -10.50
N GLY A 28 -33.55 -5.21 -9.21
CA GLY A 28 -33.04 -6.46 -8.63
C GLY A 28 -31.51 -6.55 -8.66
N LYS A 29 -30.94 -6.75 -9.85
CA LYS A 29 -29.49 -6.91 -10.07
C LYS A 29 -29.02 -6.03 -11.22
N ARG A 30 -27.90 -5.34 -11.01
CA ARG A 30 -27.25 -4.50 -12.02
C ARG A 30 -25.82 -5.00 -12.26
N ASP A 31 -25.48 -5.20 -13.52
CA ASP A 31 -24.12 -5.50 -13.95
C ASP A 31 -23.38 -4.19 -14.31
N LEU A 32 -22.24 -3.98 -13.66
CA LEU A 32 -21.37 -2.81 -13.81
C LEU A 32 -20.14 -3.11 -14.68
N SER A 33 -20.00 -4.34 -15.18
CA SER A 33 -18.80 -4.78 -15.91
C SER A 33 -18.55 -3.96 -17.19
N TRP A 34 -19.63 -3.50 -17.84
CA TRP A 34 -19.59 -2.75 -19.11
C TRP A 34 -19.73 -1.24 -18.95
N TRP A 35 -19.62 -0.72 -17.71
CA TRP A 35 -19.70 0.71 -17.45
C TRP A 35 -18.38 1.40 -17.79
N ASN A 36 -18.39 2.73 -17.85
CA ASN A 36 -17.17 3.51 -17.97
C ASN A 36 -16.36 3.42 -16.66
N TRP A 37 -15.22 2.75 -16.74
CA TRP A 37 -14.25 2.65 -15.65
C TRP A 37 -13.12 3.65 -15.85
N SER A 38 -12.71 4.32 -14.77
CA SER A 38 -11.50 5.13 -14.73
C SER A 38 -10.41 4.41 -13.93
N TYR A 39 -9.16 4.61 -14.34
CA TYR A 39 -8.00 3.97 -13.73
C TYR A 39 -7.01 5.02 -13.26
N LYS A 40 -6.42 4.76 -12.09
CA LYS A 40 -5.30 5.53 -11.57
C LYS A 40 -4.24 4.58 -11.05
N THR A 41 -3.04 4.70 -11.59
CA THR A 41 -1.88 3.91 -11.18
C THR A 41 -1.24 4.51 -9.93
N GLY A 42 -0.92 3.66 -8.96
CA GLY A 42 -0.25 4.05 -7.72
C GLY A 42 -1.06 4.96 -6.79
N LEU A 43 -0.40 5.41 -5.73
CA LEU A 43 -0.94 6.30 -4.71
C LEU A 43 -0.43 7.74 -4.93
N ASN A 44 -1.23 8.74 -4.53
CA ASN A 44 -0.82 10.15 -4.59
C ASN A 44 0.52 10.43 -3.90
N GLY A 45 0.76 9.77 -2.77
CA GLY A 45 2.02 9.93 -2.04
C GLY A 45 3.23 9.36 -2.79
N GLU A 46 3.04 8.34 -3.62
CA GLU A 46 4.09 7.81 -4.50
C GLU A 46 4.38 8.79 -5.63
N SER A 47 3.35 9.38 -6.25
CA SER A 47 3.53 10.32 -7.37
C SER A 47 4.28 11.59 -6.96
N ILE A 48 4.18 12.01 -5.70
CA ILE A 48 4.95 13.16 -5.17
C ILE A 48 6.17 12.72 -4.36
N SER A 49 6.54 11.44 -4.42
CA SER A 49 7.74 10.90 -3.77
C SER A 49 7.82 11.23 -2.28
N LEU A 50 6.72 11.07 -1.51
CA LEU A 50 6.67 11.36 -0.07
C LEU A 50 7.72 10.62 0.76
N TYR A 51 8.25 9.52 0.23
CA TYR A 51 9.32 8.75 0.85
C TYR A 51 10.70 9.42 0.76
N THR A 52 10.85 10.50 -0.01
CA THR A 52 12.08 11.29 -0.12
C THR A 52 12.02 12.54 0.76
N GLU A 53 13.17 13.09 1.14
CA GLU A 53 13.23 14.32 1.95
C GLU A 53 12.59 15.52 1.22
N ALA A 54 12.87 15.66 -0.08
CA ALA A 54 12.30 16.73 -0.91
C ALA A 54 10.77 16.63 -1.00
N GLY A 55 10.23 15.43 -1.29
CA GLY A 55 8.79 15.21 -1.38
C GLY A 55 8.08 15.37 -0.01
N SER A 56 8.71 14.87 1.06
CA SER A 56 8.21 15.01 2.43
C SER A 56 8.17 16.47 2.89
N SER A 57 9.21 17.25 2.59
CA SER A 57 9.31 18.66 2.95
C SER A 57 8.25 19.55 2.27
N ALA A 58 7.82 19.20 1.06
CA ALA A 58 6.78 19.92 0.34
C ALA A 58 5.35 19.58 0.81
N ALA A 59 5.17 18.52 1.59
CA ALA A 59 3.86 18.03 2.01
C ALA A 59 3.38 18.66 3.33
N LYS A 60 2.06 18.87 3.45
CA LYS A 60 1.43 19.31 4.70
C LYS A 60 1.17 18.11 5.61
N TRP A 61 2.01 17.95 6.62
CA TRP A 61 1.85 16.91 7.63
C TRP A 61 0.96 17.39 8.78
N GLY A 62 0.11 16.49 9.28
CA GLY A 62 -0.78 16.73 10.41
C GLY A 62 -0.41 15.88 11.62
N ALA A 63 -1.16 16.08 12.71
CA ALA A 63 -1.07 15.22 13.89
C ALA A 63 -1.42 13.77 13.55
N VAL A 64 -0.81 12.84 14.29
CA VAL A 64 -1.16 11.42 14.18
C VAL A 64 -2.60 11.24 14.67
N VAL A 65 -3.40 10.53 13.88
CA VAL A 65 -4.80 10.20 14.22
C VAL A 65 -5.00 8.69 14.27
N PRO A 66 -6.06 8.20 14.95
CA PRO A 66 -6.34 6.77 15.04
C PRO A 66 -6.47 6.08 13.67
N LYS A 67 -6.26 4.76 13.67
CA LYS A 67 -6.20 3.84 12.52
C LYS A 67 -7.12 4.24 11.36
N GLN A 68 -6.54 4.81 10.30
CA GLN A 68 -7.22 5.09 9.04
C GLN A 68 -6.50 4.40 7.87
N PRO A 69 -7.24 3.93 6.86
CA PRO A 69 -6.66 3.31 5.68
C PRO A 69 -5.90 4.33 4.82
N LEU A 70 -4.96 3.85 4.01
CA LEU A 70 -4.22 4.63 3.00
C LEU A 70 -3.56 5.90 3.56
N ARG A 71 -2.73 5.73 4.61
CA ARG A 71 -2.04 6.82 5.29
C ARG A 71 -0.52 6.72 5.17
N TRP A 72 0.11 7.88 5.02
CA TRP A 72 1.55 8.07 5.15
C TRP A 72 1.87 8.51 6.57
N TYR A 73 2.92 7.94 7.13
CA TYR A 73 3.51 8.33 8.41
C TYR A 73 4.97 8.68 8.16
N ARG A 74 5.49 9.63 8.94
CA ARG A 74 6.91 9.96 8.96
C ARG A 74 7.40 10.13 10.38
N ALA A 75 8.67 9.84 10.60
CA ALA A 75 9.36 10.08 11.86
C ALA A 75 10.83 10.35 11.56
N TYR A 76 11.49 11.10 12.44
CA TYR A 76 12.93 11.27 12.46
C TYR A 76 13.47 10.59 13.71
N PHE A 77 14.57 9.87 13.57
CA PHE A 77 15.24 9.19 14.68
C PHE A 77 16.74 9.22 14.44
N ASN A 78 17.51 9.23 15.52
CA ASN A 78 18.96 9.09 15.44
C ASN A 78 19.33 7.62 15.27
N ALA A 79 20.40 7.35 14.51
CA ALA A 79 20.94 5.99 14.42
C ALA A 79 21.34 5.49 15.82
N PRO A 80 20.95 4.26 16.20
CA PRO A 80 21.40 3.67 17.45
C PRO A 80 22.93 3.44 17.42
N GLN A 81 23.55 3.40 18.59
CA GLN A 81 24.98 3.10 18.73
C GLN A 81 25.25 1.61 18.48
N GLY A 82 26.47 1.28 18.03
CA GLY A 82 26.92 -0.08 17.80
C GLY A 82 26.89 -0.48 16.31
N ASN A 83 27.23 -1.74 16.04
CA ASN A 83 27.31 -2.32 14.69
C ASN A 83 26.36 -3.51 14.51
N ASP A 84 25.45 -3.73 15.47
CA ASP A 84 24.52 -4.85 15.42
C ASP A 84 23.47 -4.64 14.31
N PRO A 85 22.96 -5.73 13.70
CA PRO A 85 21.87 -5.64 12.74
C PRO A 85 20.63 -4.98 13.36
N LEU A 86 19.93 -4.17 12.57
CA LEU A 86 18.75 -3.41 13.02
C LEU A 86 17.48 -3.86 12.28
N ALA A 87 16.35 -3.74 12.96
CA ALA A 87 15.03 -3.99 12.40
C ALA A 87 14.01 -2.97 12.93
N LEU A 88 12.91 -2.79 12.20
CA LEU A 88 11.74 -2.04 12.67
C LEU A 88 10.66 -3.01 13.14
N ASP A 89 10.23 -2.88 14.40
CA ASP A 89 9.04 -3.59 14.87
C ASP A 89 7.77 -2.91 14.34
N MET A 90 7.10 -3.60 13.42
CA MET A 90 5.87 -3.14 12.81
C MET A 90 4.63 -3.83 13.41
N GLY A 91 4.74 -4.55 14.53
CA GLY A 91 3.67 -5.39 15.09
C GLY A 91 2.34 -4.66 15.35
N SER A 92 2.36 -3.35 15.57
CA SER A 92 1.17 -2.51 15.76
C SER A 92 0.53 -2.01 14.45
N MET A 93 1.20 -2.22 13.32
CA MET A 93 0.81 -1.73 11.99
C MET A 93 -0.03 -2.77 11.22
N GLY A 94 -0.60 -2.35 10.09
CA GLY A 94 -1.41 -3.20 9.23
C GLY A 94 -0.63 -3.85 8.09
N LYS A 95 -0.72 -3.22 6.92
CA LYS A 95 -0.02 -3.59 5.68
C LYS A 95 0.48 -2.31 5.01
N GLY A 96 1.69 -2.33 4.48
CA GLY A 96 2.22 -1.19 3.75
C GLY A 96 3.63 -1.40 3.25
N MET A 97 4.28 -0.28 2.95
CA MET A 97 5.67 -0.18 2.53
C MET A 97 6.42 0.74 3.49
N MET A 98 7.74 0.61 3.51
CA MET A 98 8.62 1.38 4.40
C MET A 98 9.81 1.90 3.63
N TRP A 99 10.29 3.06 4.06
CA TRP A 99 11.48 3.71 3.52
C TRP A 99 12.31 4.30 4.64
N ILE A 100 13.63 4.28 4.48
CA ILE A 100 14.61 4.98 5.33
C ILE A 100 15.48 5.81 4.40
N ASN A 101 15.57 7.12 4.64
CA ASN A 101 16.38 8.05 3.83
C ASN A 101 16.13 7.94 2.31
N GLY A 102 14.86 7.84 1.90
CA GLY A 102 14.49 7.68 0.49
C GLY A 102 14.59 6.26 -0.06
N GLN A 103 15.23 5.33 0.65
CA GLN A 103 15.45 3.96 0.19
C GLN A 103 14.35 3.03 0.68
N SER A 104 13.74 2.27 -0.23
CA SER A 104 12.74 1.27 0.13
C SER A 104 13.38 0.13 0.90
N ILE A 105 12.85 -0.18 2.09
CA ILE A 105 13.26 -1.35 2.89
C ILE A 105 12.24 -2.49 2.81
N GLY A 106 11.27 -2.38 1.88
CA GLY A 106 10.34 -3.45 1.56
C GLY A 106 8.92 -3.27 2.10
N ARG A 107 8.14 -4.34 1.98
CA ARG A 107 6.73 -4.41 2.39
C ARG A 107 6.63 -4.98 3.79
N HIS A 108 5.78 -4.41 4.64
CA HIS A 108 5.38 -5.02 5.90
C HIS A 108 3.93 -5.52 5.80
N TRP A 109 3.66 -6.67 6.41
CA TRP A 109 2.28 -7.16 6.58
C TRP A 109 2.09 -7.95 7.90
N PRO A 110 2.39 -7.34 9.06
CA PRO A 110 2.26 -7.97 10.38
C PRO A 110 0.81 -8.34 10.73
N ALA A 111 -0.20 -7.69 10.15
CA ALA A 111 -1.60 -8.11 10.33
C ALA A 111 -1.97 -9.43 9.62
N ASN A 112 -1.06 -10.01 8.82
CA ASN A 112 -1.22 -11.31 8.18
C ASN A 112 -0.33 -12.37 8.83
N LEU A 113 -0.25 -12.34 10.17
CA LEU A 113 0.20 -13.48 10.94
C LEU A 113 -0.98 -14.46 10.94
N GLY A 114 -0.84 -15.55 10.20
CA GLY A 114 -1.84 -16.61 10.14
C GLY A 114 -2.22 -17.04 11.56
N LYS A 115 -3.50 -16.93 11.88
CA LYS A 115 -4.13 -17.85 12.82
C LYS A 115 -4.67 -19.02 12.02
#